data_AF-A0A9W7YDG4-F1
#
_entry.id   AF-A0A9W7YDG4-F1
#
_cell.length_a   1.000
_cell.length_b   1.000
_cell.length_c   1.000
_cell.angle_alpha   90.00
_cell.angle_beta   90.00
_cell.angle_gamma   90.00
#
_symmetry.space_group_name_H-M   'P 1'
#
loop_
_entity.id
_entity.type
_entity.pdbx_description
1 polymer ?
#
loop_
_entity_poly.entity_id
_entity_poly.type
_entity_poly.pdbx_seq_one_letter_code
_entity_poly.pdbx_strand_id
1 'polypeptide(L)'
;MSGHAAHNPHLADFKYKDAMQVLGGELTLARDEHAVIDRAIRVNQAGEIAAVTIYKGQLAVLGRDPALRDLLVHMRDQEVTHLEIMDRHVRDFCVRPTLLQPVAAVGGFVLGAVSALLGTESAMTCTEAVETRIGMHYNDQLRDLHALKYDQLDGLKRTIAKCRDEELEHLDTAVDHGARRAPLYRLQFELIKGGCGVAIWLCERI
;
A
#
# COMPACT_ATOMS: atom_id res chain seq x y z
N MET A 1 38.15 3.33 24.90
CA MET A 1 37.17 2.71 25.83
C MET A 1 35.79 3.02 25.28
N SER A 2 35.11 2.00 24.79
CA SER A 2 33.81 2.06 24.10
C SER A 2 32.72 2.51 25.08
N GLY A 3 32.05 3.62 24.77
CA GLY A 3 30.90 4.12 25.51
C GLY A 3 29.67 3.30 25.15
N HIS A 4 29.29 2.39 26.04
CA HIS A 4 28.07 1.60 25.96
C HIS A 4 26.87 2.53 26.21
N ALA A 5 26.11 2.85 25.16
CA ALA A 5 24.80 3.48 25.31
C ALA A 5 23.85 2.44 25.91
N ALA A 6 23.45 2.65 27.17
CA ALA A 6 22.46 1.82 27.83
C ALA A 6 21.14 1.85 27.04
N HIS A 7 20.76 0.69 26.51
CA HIS A 7 19.45 0.48 25.91
C HIS A 7 18.41 0.52 27.03
N ASN A 8 17.60 1.57 27.11
CA ASN A 8 16.47 1.62 28.02
C ASN A 8 15.29 0.82 27.40
N PRO A 9 14.81 -0.26 28.03
CA PRO A 9 13.76 -1.12 27.46
C PRO A 9 12.33 -0.56 27.63
N HIS A 10 12.11 0.51 28.41
CA HIS A 10 10.76 0.89 28.84
C HIS A 10 10.01 1.91 27.96
N LEU A 11 10.56 2.36 26.84
CA LEU A 11 9.94 3.43 26.02
C LEU A 11 9.28 2.95 24.71
N ALA A 12 9.52 1.72 24.26
CA ALA A 12 8.94 1.19 23.02
C ALA A 12 7.61 0.44 23.25
N ASP A 13 7.54 -0.32 24.34
CA ASP A 13 6.44 -1.27 24.61
C ASP A 13 5.11 -0.60 24.94
N PHE A 14 5.14 0.64 25.44
CA PHE A 14 3.96 1.32 25.96
C PHE A 14 2.90 1.59 24.86
N LYS A 15 3.33 1.80 23.61
CA LYS A 15 2.42 2.27 22.55
C LYS A 15 1.52 1.19 21.94
N TYR A 16 2.09 0.04 21.60
CA TYR A 16 1.32 -1.07 21.00
C TYR A 16 0.45 -1.76 22.03
N LYS A 17 0.92 -1.82 23.28
CA LYS A 17 0.20 -2.42 24.39
C LYS A 17 -1.15 -1.76 24.60
N ASP A 18 -1.17 -0.42 24.68
CA ASP A 18 -2.41 0.35 24.85
C ASP A 18 -3.37 0.14 23.67
N ALA A 19 -2.83 0.11 22.46
CA ALA A 19 -3.63 0.04 21.25
C ALA A 19 -4.16 -1.39 20.97
N MET A 20 -3.40 -2.42 21.32
CA MET A 20 -3.85 -3.82 21.28
C MET A 20 -4.80 -4.16 22.44
N GLN A 21 -4.66 -3.50 23.59
CA GLN A 21 -5.61 -3.62 24.71
C GLN A 21 -7.02 -3.14 24.30
N VAL A 22 -7.10 -2.09 23.46
CA VAL A 22 -8.37 -1.64 22.84
C VAL A 22 -8.94 -2.69 21.88
N LEU A 23 -8.09 -3.48 21.22
CA LEU A 23 -8.47 -4.56 20.31
C LEU A 23 -8.66 -5.93 21.01
N GLY A 24 -8.56 -5.99 22.35
CA GLY A 24 -8.91 -7.16 23.15
C GLY A 24 -7.75 -8.07 23.57
N GLY A 25 -6.49 -7.62 23.53
CA GLY A 25 -5.35 -8.40 24.02
C GLY A 25 -4.10 -7.57 24.35
N GLU A 26 -3.34 -7.98 25.36
CA GLU A 26 -2.06 -7.35 25.71
C GLU A 26 -0.97 -7.89 24.76
N LEU A 27 -0.26 -7.00 24.04
CA LEU A 27 0.84 -7.36 23.14
C LEU A 27 2.10 -6.59 23.55
N THR A 28 3.20 -7.31 23.75
CA THR A 28 4.53 -6.76 24.02
C THR A 28 5.49 -7.33 22.99
N LEU A 29 6.09 -6.46 22.17
CA LEU A 29 6.95 -6.83 21.06
C LEU A 29 8.38 -6.36 21.34
N ALA A 30 9.37 -7.07 20.79
CA ALA A 30 10.73 -6.56 20.76
C ALA A 30 10.83 -5.36 19.79
N ARG A 31 11.85 -4.52 19.98
CA ARG A 31 12.01 -3.26 19.21
C ARG A 31 12.12 -3.47 17.70
N ASP A 32 12.79 -4.54 17.28
CA ASP A 32 12.93 -4.93 15.88
C ASP A 32 11.62 -5.45 15.29
N GLU A 33 10.82 -6.17 16.07
CA GLU A 33 9.48 -6.65 15.69
C GLU A 33 8.48 -5.48 15.55
N HIS A 34 8.52 -4.52 16.47
CA HIS A 34 7.81 -3.24 16.33
C HIS A 34 8.16 -2.56 15.01
N ALA A 35 9.45 -2.51 14.68
CA ALA A 35 9.90 -1.86 13.45
C ALA A 35 9.40 -2.58 12.18
N VAL A 36 9.16 -3.90 12.23
CA VAL A 36 8.52 -4.63 11.13
C VAL A 36 7.09 -4.15 10.92
N ILE A 37 6.30 -4.06 12.00
CA ILE A 37 4.88 -3.64 11.92
C ILE A 37 4.77 -2.16 11.52
N ASP A 38 5.58 -1.29 12.12
CA ASP A 38 5.64 0.14 11.79
C ASP A 38 5.90 0.36 10.30
N ARG A 39 6.87 -0.36 9.72
CA ARG A 39 7.20 -0.25 8.30
C ARG A 39 6.05 -0.74 7.43
N ALA A 40 5.47 -1.90 7.75
CA ALA A 40 4.37 -2.47 6.97
C ALA A 40 3.18 -1.51 6.89
N ILE A 41 2.67 -1.06 8.05
CA ILE A 41 1.50 -0.18 8.13
C ILE A 41 1.77 1.17 7.44
N ARG A 42 2.96 1.74 7.63
CA ARG A 42 3.35 3.01 7.02
C ARG A 42 3.36 2.93 5.50
N VAL A 43 3.96 1.89 4.95
CA VAL A 43 4.05 1.71 3.50
C VAL A 43 2.67 1.43 2.91
N ASN A 44 1.84 0.61 3.57
CA ASN A 44 0.48 0.34 3.11
C ASN A 44 -0.31 1.64 3.00
N GLN A 45 -0.35 2.45 4.07
CA GLN A 45 -1.05 3.73 4.02
C GLN A 45 -0.56 4.65 2.88
N ALA A 46 0.76 4.73 2.67
CA ALA A 46 1.30 5.53 1.57
C ALA A 46 0.95 4.95 0.18
N GLY A 47 0.91 3.62 0.06
CA GLY A 47 0.46 2.89 -1.13
C GLY A 47 -1.00 3.20 -1.44
N GLU A 48 -1.89 3.07 -0.46
CA GLU A 48 -3.33 3.34 -0.64
C GLU A 48 -3.61 4.80 -1.00
N ILE A 49 -2.86 5.76 -0.42
CA ILE A 49 -2.92 7.16 -0.82
C ILE A 49 -2.58 7.32 -2.31
N ALA A 50 -1.52 6.64 -2.78
CA ALA A 50 -1.12 6.69 -4.18
C ALA A 50 -2.13 5.98 -5.08
N ALA A 51 -2.68 4.82 -4.70
CA ALA A 51 -3.68 4.09 -5.47
C ALA A 51 -4.95 4.93 -5.68
N VAL A 52 -5.49 5.51 -4.59
CA VAL A 52 -6.64 6.44 -4.66
C VAL A 52 -6.35 7.60 -5.60
N THR A 53 -5.14 8.18 -5.58
CA THR A 53 -4.81 9.31 -6.46
C THR A 53 -4.53 8.89 -7.90
N ILE A 54 -4.00 7.70 -8.15
CA ILE A 54 -3.86 7.12 -9.50
C ILE A 54 -5.24 7.07 -10.17
N TYR A 55 -6.24 6.47 -9.51
CA TYR A 55 -7.58 6.41 -10.11
C TYR A 55 -8.21 7.80 -10.26
N LYS A 56 -7.97 8.74 -9.34
CA LYS A 56 -8.39 10.14 -9.54
C LYS A 56 -7.76 10.77 -10.78
N GLY A 57 -6.48 10.51 -11.03
CA GLY A 57 -5.77 10.96 -12.23
C GLY A 57 -6.35 10.34 -13.50
N GLN A 58 -6.60 9.03 -13.49
CA GLN A 58 -7.21 8.32 -14.60
C GLN A 58 -8.63 8.84 -14.90
N LEU A 59 -9.46 9.00 -13.87
CA LEU A 59 -10.81 9.57 -13.97
C LEU A 59 -10.82 11.00 -14.51
N ALA A 60 -9.83 11.82 -14.16
CA ALA A 60 -9.73 13.19 -14.67
C ALA A 60 -9.57 13.24 -16.20
N VAL A 61 -9.04 12.18 -16.81
CA VAL A 61 -8.78 12.08 -18.25
C VAL A 61 -9.83 11.24 -18.97
N LEU A 62 -10.11 10.02 -18.47
CA LEU A 62 -10.97 9.03 -19.11
C LEU A 62 -12.42 9.05 -18.61
N GLY A 63 -12.74 9.78 -17.54
CA GLY A 63 -14.05 9.76 -16.89
C GLY A 63 -15.22 10.35 -17.70
N ARG A 64 -14.98 10.78 -18.94
CA ARG A 64 -16.05 11.16 -19.89
C ARG A 64 -16.71 9.96 -20.57
N ASP A 65 -16.00 8.84 -20.69
CA ASP A 65 -16.57 7.58 -21.16
C ASP A 65 -17.36 6.95 -20.01
N PRO A 66 -18.69 6.76 -20.13
CA PRO A 66 -19.50 6.21 -19.05
C PRO A 66 -19.05 4.82 -18.60
N ALA A 67 -18.66 3.94 -19.53
CA ALA A 67 -18.28 2.57 -19.22
C ALA A 67 -16.97 2.54 -18.43
N LEU A 68 -15.98 3.31 -18.85
CA LEU A 68 -14.70 3.42 -18.14
C LEU A 68 -14.85 4.18 -16.83
N ARG A 69 -15.73 5.19 -16.78
CA ARG A 69 -15.99 5.94 -15.55
C ARG A 69 -16.51 5.02 -14.45
N ASP A 70 -17.51 4.20 -14.73
CA ASP A 70 -18.12 3.33 -13.72
C ASP A 70 -17.11 2.31 -13.19
N LEU A 71 -16.31 1.72 -14.08
CA LEU A 71 -15.20 0.85 -13.71
C LEU A 71 -14.18 1.55 -12.80
N LEU A 72 -13.64 2.69 -13.24
CA LEU A 72 -12.61 3.42 -12.51
C LEU A 72 -13.13 4.00 -11.17
N VAL A 73 -14.40 4.37 -11.10
CA VAL A 73 -15.06 4.77 -9.84
C VAL A 73 -15.14 3.59 -8.90
N HIS A 74 -15.55 2.42 -9.38
CA HIS A 74 -15.64 1.21 -8.57
C HIS A 74 -14.29 0.83 -7.95
N MET A 75 -13.25 0.73 -8.77
CA MET A 75 -11.89 0.40 -8.29
C MET A 75 -11.38 1.45 -7.29
N ARG A 76 -11.54 2.75 -7.60
CA ARG A 76 -11.19 3.84 -6.66
C ARG A 76 -11.89 3.70 -5.31
N ASP A 77 -13.17 3.36 -5.30
CA ASP A 77 -13.95 3.28 -4.07
C ASP A 77 -13.53 2.09 -3.20
N GLN A 78 -13.02 1.01 -3.81
CA GLN A 78 -12.32 -0.05 -3.10
C GLN A 78 -11.02 0.48 -2.46
N GLU A 79 -10.20 1.23 -3.20
CA GLU A 79 -8.98 1.84 -2.62
C GLU A 79 -9.26 2.84 -1.49
N VAL A 80 -10.36 3.58 -1.57
CA VAL A 80 -10.77 4.47 -0.47
C VAL A 80 -11.09 3.64 0.77
N THR A 81 -11.75 2.49 0.60
CA THR A 81 -12.03 1.56 1.71
C THR A 81 -10.73 0.98 2.28
N HIS A 82 -9.78 0.60 1.45
CA HIS A 82 -8.45 0.16 1.89
C HIS A 82 -7.72 1.26 2.65
N LEU A 83 -7.73 2.49 2.15
CA LEU A 83 -7.12 3.64 2.83
C LEU A 83 -7.73 3.89 4.21
N GLU A 84 -9.06 3.82 4.35
CA GLU A 84 -9.74 3.97 5.65
C GLU A 84 -9.31 2.88 6.66
N ILE A 85 -9.07 1.67 6.16
CA ILE A 85 -8.52 0.56 6.96
C ILE A 85 -7.08 0.86 7.38
N MET A 86 -6.23 1.30 6.46
CA MET A 86 -4.83 1.61 6.76
C MET A 86 -4.69 2.82 7.70
N ASP A 87 -5.53 3.84 7.54
CA ASP A 87 -5.63 4.98 8.45
C ASP A 87 -6.02 4.54 9.86
N ARG A 88 -6.89 3.54 9.98
CA ARG A 88 -7.23 2.92 11.27
C ARG A 88 -6.02 2.19 11.85
N HIS A 89 -5.32 1.38 11.08
CA HIS A 89 -4.11 0.70 11.55
C HIS A 89 -3.01 1.67 12.00
N VAL A 90 -2.85 2.80 11.32
CA VAL A 90 -1.93 3.86 11.75
C VAL A 90 -2.27 4.38 13.14
N ARG A 91 -3.56 4.56 13.45
CA ARG A 91 -4.02 4.95 14.79
C ARG A 91 -3.87 3.81 15.81
N ASP A 92 -4.38 2.63 15.46
CA ASP A 92 -4.44 1.43 16.31
C ASP A 92 -3.06 0.82 16.58
N PHE A 93 -2.03 1.19 15.86
CA PHE A 93 -0.65 0.77 16.14
C PHE A 93 0.27 1.96 16.44
N CYS A 94 -0.29 3.17 16.54
CA CYS A 94 0.44 4.42 16.79
C CYS A 94 1.64 4.63 15.84
N VAL A 95 1.48 4.19 14.59
CA VAL A 95 2.52 4.26 13.56
C VAL A 95 2.64 5.69 13.10
N ARG A 96 3.88 6.17 12.92
CA ARG A 96 4.10 7.46 12.29
C ARG A 96 3.98 7.31 10.76
N PRO A 97 3.10 8.05 10.09
CA PRO A 97 3.07 8.18 8.64
C PRO A 97 4.43 8.54 8.03
N THR A 98 4.69 8.09 6.80
CA THR A 98 5.89 8.53 6.07
C THR A 98 5.78 10.01 5.70
N LEU A 99 6.91 10.72 5.76
CA LEU A 99 6.97 12.11 5.27
C LEU A 99 6.74 12.22 3.75
N LEU A 100 6.82 11.10 3.02
CA LEU A 100 6.61 11.05 1.59
C LEU A 100 5.13 10.96 1.18
N GLN A 101 4.18 10.95 2.11
CA GLN A 101 2.75 10.88 1.77
C GLN A 101 2.29 11.95 0.76
N PRO A 102 2.68 13.24 0.88
CA PRO A 102 2.30 14.24 -0.12
C PRO A 102 2.88 13.94 -1.49
N VAL A 103 4.10 13.38 -1.53
CA VAL A 103 4.77 12.97 -2.77
C VAL A 103 4.05 11.77 -3.39
N ALA A 104 3.64 10.79 -2.58
CA ALA A 104 2.85 9.64 -3.03
C ALA A 104 1.51 10.09 -3.62
N ALA A 105 0.80 11.01 -2.96
CA ALA A 105 -0.46 11.56 -3.45
C ALA A 105 -0.32 12.26 -4.81
N VAL A 106 0.65 13.19 -4.93
CA VAL A 106 0.89 13.94 -6.17
C VAL A 106 1.41 13.01 -7.26
N GLY A 107 2.37 12.15 -6.94
CA GLY A 107 2.97 11.20 -7.87
C GLY A 107 1.95 10.22 -8.42
N GLY A 108 1.07 9.68 -7.57
CA GLY A 108 -0.01 8.80 -7.98
C GLY A 108 -0.97 9.50 -8.95
N PHE A 109 -1.42 10.72 -8.64
CA PHE A 109 -2.28 11.49 -9.55
C PHE A 109 -1.63 11.73 -10.91
N VAL A 110 -0.37 12.16 -10.92
CA VAL A 110 0.37 12.42 -12.17
C VAL A 110 0.52 11.13 -12.97
N LEU A 111 0.90 10.03 -12.34
CA LEU A 111 1.05 8.73 -12.99
C LEU A 111 -0.27 8.25 -13.61
N GLY A 112 -1.37 8.34 -12.86
CA GLY A 112 -2.70 7.98 -13.34
C GLY A 112 -3.17 8.86 -14.50
N ALA A 113 -2.97 10.18 -14.41
CA ALA A 113 -3.35 11.10 -15.48
C ALA A 113 -2.51 10.91 -16.74
N VAL A 114 -1.19 10.74 -16.61
CA VAL A 114 -0.29 10.54 -17.76
C VAL A 114 -0.58 9.21 -18.46
N SER A 115 -0.73 8.11 -17.70
CA SER A 115 -1.07 6.81 -18.29
C SER A 115 -2.42 6.86 -19.02
N ALA A 116 -3.41 7.54 -18.46
CA ALA A 116 -4.71 7.74 -19.08
C ALA A 116 -4.68 8.63 -20.33
N LEU A 117 -3.81 9.63 -20.39
CA LEU A 117 -3.59 10.44 -21.60
C LEU A 117 -3.03 9.61 -22.76
N LEU A 118 -2.32 8.51 -22.46
CA LEU A 118 -1.82 7.55 -23.44
C LEU A 118 -2.87 6.50 -23.85
N GLY A 119 -4.10 6.59 -23.33
CA GLY A 119 -5.22 5.72 -23.66
C GLY A 119 -5.57 4.71 -22.57
N THR A 120 -6.71 4.06 -22.74
CA THR A 120 -7.28 3.10 -21.79
C THR A 120 -6.34 1.94 -21.50
N GLU A 121 -5.73 1.33 -22.52
CA GLU A 121 -4.81 0.21 -22.34
C GLU A 121 -3.57 0.62 -21.53
N SER A 122 -3.08 1.85 -21.70
CA SER A 122 -1.94 2.37 -20.94
C SER A 122 -2.33 2.68 -19.47
N ALA A 123 -3.55 3.20 -19.24
CA ALA A 123 -4.10 3.33 -17.88
C ALA A 123 -4.20 1.96 -17.19
N MET A 124 -4.73 0.95 -17.89
CA MET A 124 -4.81 -0.41 -17.34
C MET A 124 -3.42 -1.04 -17.16
N THR A 125 -2.44 -0.74 -18.02
CA THR A 125 -1.04 -1.16 -17.81
C THR A 125 -0.46 -0.57 -16.52
N CYS A 126 -0.78 0.71 -16.25
CA CYS A 126 -0.41 1.34 -14.99
C CYS A 126 -0.99 0.59 -13.80
N THR A 127 -2.29 0.29 -13.83
CA THR A 127 -2.97 -0.49 -12.79
C THR A 127 -2.32 -1.87 -12.63
N GLU A 128 -2.18 -2.66 -13.69
CA GLU A 128 -1.55 -3.99 -13.63
C GLU A 128 -0.14 -3.95 -13.00
N ALA A 129 0.68 -2.95 -13.39
CA ALA A 129 2.05 -2.81 -12.89
C ALA A 129 2.12 -2.42 -11.41
N VAL A 130 1.23 -1.51 -10.99
CA VAL A 130 1.10 -1.08 -9.60
C VAL A 130 0.64 -2.25 -8.74
N GLU A 131 -0.45 -2.92 -9.12
CA GLU A 131 -0.99 -4.04 -8.34
C GLU A 131 -0.08 -5.24 -8.31
N THR A 132 0.66 -5.52 -9.38
CA THR A 132 1.71 -6.54 -9.34
C THR A 132 2.73 -6.21 -8.24
N ARG A 133 3.16 -4.95 -8.14
CA ARG A 133 4.19 -4.57 -7.16
C ARG A 133 3.63 -4.56 -5.74
N ILE A 134 2.39 -4.07 -5.55
CA ILE A 134 1.70 -4.01 -4.26
C ILE A 134 1.40 -5.42 -3.77
N GLY A 135 0.84 -6.30 -4.60
CA GLY A 135 0.60 -7.70 -4.24
C GLY A 135 1.87 -8.45 -3.82
N MET A 136 3.00 -8.23 -4.51
CA MET A 136 4.30 -8.75 -4.06
C MET A 136 4.69 -8.20 -2.68
N HIS A 137 4.50 -6.91 -2.45
CA HIS A 137 4.82 -6.28 -1.16
C HIS A 137 3.95 -6.82 -0.03
N TYR A 138 2.65 -7.00 -0.25
CA TYR A 138 1.77 -7.62 0.73
C TYR A 138 2.17 -9.07 1.05
N ASN A 139 2.60 -9.85 0.05
CA ASN A 139 3.12 -11.19 0.29
C ASN A 139 4.40 -11.19 1.15
N ASP A 140 5.32 -10.26 0.89
CA ASP A 140 6.52 -10.08 1.72
C ASP A 140 6.16 -9.69 3.16
N GLN A 141 5.23 -8.74 3.34
CA GLN A 141 4.74 -8.32 4.66
C GLN A 141 4.08 -9.46 5.42
N LEU A 142 3.20 -10.22 4.78
CA LEU A 142 2.52 -11.35 5.41
C LEU A 142 3.53 -12.41 5.87
N ARG A 143 4.55 -12.71 5.06
CA ARG A 143 5.64 -13.60 5.45
C ARG A 143 6.34 -13.09 6.71
N ASP A 144 6.69 -11.81 6.75
CA ASP A 144 7.39 -11.21 7.87
C ASP A 144 6.52 -11.19 9.14
N LEU A 145 5.23 -10.85 9.02
CA LEU A 145 4.26 -10.87 10.12
C LEU A 145 3.98 -12.29 10.64
N HIS A 146 3.95 -13.30 9.76
CA HIS A 146 3.81 -14.69 10.17
C HIS A 146 5.05 -15.19 10.93
N ALA A 147 6.24 -14.66 10.62
CA ALA A 147 7.47 -15.02 11.32
C ALA A 147 7.48 -14.55 12.79
N LEU A 148 6.72 -13.49 13.13
CA LEU A 148 6.64 -12.95 14.51
C LEU A 148 5.85 -13.86 15.47
N LYS A 149 5.04 -14.82 14.99
CA LYS A 149 4.31 -15.81 15.81
C LYS A 149 3.47 -15.25 16.99
N TYR A 150 2.95 -14.03 16.87
CA TYR A 150 1.95 -13.47 17.78
C TYR A 150 0.53 -13.65 17.24
N ASP A 151 -0.34 -14.30 18.01
CA ASP A 151 -1.74 -14.53 17.67
C ASP A 151 -2.56 -13.24 17.68
N GLN A 152 -2.17 -12.27 18.52
CA GLN A 152 -2.77 -10.93 18.59
C GLN A 152 -2.66 -10.18 17.23
N LEU A 153 -1.70 -10.54 16.39
CA LEU A 153 -1.53 -9.95 15.06
C LEU A 153 -2.40 -10.62 13.98
N ASP A 154 -3.14 -11.68 14.29
CA ASP A 154 -3.93 -12.40 13.29
C ASP A 154 -5.03 -11.53 12.66
N GLY A 155 -5.57 -10.56 13.40
CA GLY A 155 -6.47 -9.55 12.85
C GLY A 155 -5.80 -8.75 11.74
N LEU A 156 -4.61 -8.22 12.01
CA LEU A 156 -3.80 -7.47 11.04
C LEU A 156 -3.43 -8.33 9.82
N LYS A 157 -2.95 -9.57 10.05
CA LYS A 157 -2.60 -10.51 8.97
C LYS A 157 -3.79 -10.80 8.06
N ARG A 158 -4.98 -11.04 8.63
CA ARG A 158 -6.21 -11.28 7.86
C ARG A 158 -6.60 -10.06 7.04
N THR A 159 -6.54 -8.87 7.62
CA THR A 159 -6.87 -7.63 6.90
C THR A 159 -5.91 -7.40 5.73
N ILE A 160 -4.60 -7.53 5.96
CA ILE A 160 -3.59 -7.40 4.91
C ILE A 160 -3.77 -8.46 3.81
N ALA A 161 -4.06 -9.71 4.18
CA ALA A 161 -4.33 -10.77 3.21
C ALA A 161 -5.58 -10.47 2.38
N LYS A 162 -6.63 -9.90 2.99
CA LYS A 162 -7.84 -9.48 2.28
C LYS A 162 -7.53 -8.40 1.26
N CYS A 163 -6.85 -7.31 1.66
CA CYS A 163 -6.47 -6.24 0.74
C CYS A 163 -5.62 -6.78 -0.42
N ARG A 164 -4.63 -7.66 -0.14
CA ARG A 164 -3.84 -8.33 -1.18
C ARG A 164 -4.71 -9.07 -2.20
N ASP A 165 -5.69 -9.84 -1.71
CA ASP A 165 -6.55 -10.62 -2.59
C ASP A 165 -7.45 -9.70 -3.45
N GLU A 166 -7.93 -8.59 -2.87
CA GLU A 166 -8.66 -7.53 -3.59
C GLU A 166 -7.76 -6.84 -4.65
N GLU A 167 -6.47 -6.60 -4.38
CA GLU A 167 -5.54 -6.07 -5.40
C GLU A 167 -5.28 -7.04 -6.56
N LEU A 168 -5.33 -8.35 -6.31
CA LEU A 168 -5.23 -9.34 -7.39
C LEU A 168 -6.46 -9.28 -8.31
N GLU A 169 -7.65 -9.00 -7.75
CA GLU A 169 -8.86 -8.76 -8.55
C GLU A 169 -8.74 -7.47 -9.38
N HIS A 170 -8.13 -6.41 -8.84
CA HIS A 170 -7.82 -5.19 -9.59
C HIS A 170 -6.85 -5.46 -10.75
N LEU A 171 -5.80 -6.26 -10.50
CA LEU A 171 -4.85 -6.69 -11.52
C LEU A 171 -5.55 -7.45 -12.66
N ASP A 172 -6.36 -8.45 -12.32
CA ASP A 172 -7.10 -9.26 -13.30
C ASP A 172 -8.05 -8.38 -14.12
N THR A 173 -8.76 -7.46 -13.45
CA THR A 173 -9.61 -6.46 -14.09
C THR A 173 -8.84 -5.62 -15.11
N ALA A 174 -7.64 -5.17 -14.77
CA ALA A 174 -6.80 -4.39 -15.67
C ALA A 174 -6.35 -5.20 -16.90
N VAL A 175 -6.01 -6.48 -16.71
CA VAL A 175 -5.67 -7.40 -17.81
C VAL A 175 -6.86 -7.59 -18.76
N ASP A 176 -8.05 -7.83 -18.21
CA ASP A 176 -9.29 -8.00 -18.98
C ASP A 176 -9.66 -6.75 -19.78
N HIS A 177 -9.37 -5.57 -19.23
CA HIS A 177 -9.55 -4.28 -19.91
C HIS A 177 -8.38 -3.89 -20.82
N GLY A 178 -7.48 -4.83 -21.09
CA GLY A 178 -6.51 -4.70 -22.18
C GLY A 178 -5.17 -4.10 -21.81
N ALA A 179 -4.77 -4.11 -20.53
CA ALA A 179 -3.42 -3.70 -20.11
C ALA A 179 -2.33 -4.23 -21.05
N ARG A 180 -2.34 -5.53 -21.32
CA ARG A 180 -1.34 -6.22 -22.16
C ARG A 180 -1.40 -5.89 -23.65
N ARG A 181 -2.39 -5.12 -24.09
CA ARG A 181 -2.52 -4.61 -25.47
C ARG A 181 -1.94 -3.22 -25.66
N ALA A 182 -1.48 -2.55 -24.58
CA ALA A 182 -0.94 -1.20 -24.67
C ALA A 182 0.29 -1.12 -25.58
N PRO A 183 0.45 -0.01 -26.34
CA PRO A 183 1.69 0.27 -27.06
C PRO A 183 2.88 0.27 -26.10
N LEU A 184 3.96 -0.43 -26.44
CA LEU A 184 5.15 -0.55 -25.58
C LEU A 184 4.85 -1.10 -24.18
N TYR A 185 3.82 -1.95 -24.04
CA TYR A 185 3.38 -2.55 -22.77
C TYR A 185 4.51 -2.92 -21.81
N ARG A 186 5.48 -3.74 -22.26
CA ARG A 186 6.59 -4.21 -21.40
C ARG A 186 7.41 -3.06 -20.82
N LEU A 187 7.63 -2.00 -21.59
CA LEU A 187 8.38 -0.85 -21.12
C LEU A 187 7.58 -0.08 -20.06
N GLN A 188 6.30 0.19 -20.32
CA GLN A 188 5.42 0.86 -19.37
C GLN A 188 5.34 0.07 -18.06
N PHE A 189 5.05 -1.23 -18.17
CA PHE A 189 4.89 -2.14 -17.05
C PHE A 189 6.15 -2.19 -16.17
N GLU A 190 7.33 -2.45 -16.75
CA GLU A 190 8.56 -2.57 -15.99
C GLU A 190 9.00 -1.23 -15.37
N LEU A 191 8.79 -0.11 -16.07
CA LEU A 191 9.13 1.22 -15.56
C LEU A 191 8.25 1.58 -14.36
N ILE A 192 6.93 1.37 -14.47
CA ILE A 192 5.98 1.69 -13.40
C ILE A 192 6.23 0.76 -12.20
N LYS A 193 6.30 -0.56 -12.43
CA LYS A 193 6.57 -1.56 -11.37
C LYS A 193 7.90 -1.26 -10.66
N GLY A 194 8.95 -0.92 -11.40
CA GLY A 194 10.25 -0.52 -10.85
C GLY A 194 10.17 0.76 -10.03
N GLY A 195 9.47 1.79 -10.53
CA GLY A 195 9.21 3.03 -9.81
C GLY A 195 8.46 2.81 -8.49
N CYS A 196 7.41 1.99 -8.49
CA CYS A 196 6.69 1.58 -7.28
C CYS A 196 7.61 0.87 -6.29
N GLY A 197 8.53 0.01 -6.77
CA GLY A 197 9.52 -0.63 -5.92
C GLY A 197 10.47 0.35 -5.23
N VAL A 198 10.93 1.39 -5.93
CA VAL A 198 11.74 2.46 -5.34
C VAL A 198 10.93 3.27 -4.32
N ALA A 199 9.67 3.58 -4.62
CA ALA A 199 8.79 4.32 -3.72
C ALA A 199 8.55 3.55 -2.40
N ILE A 200 8.24 2.25 -2.49
CA ILE A 200 8.11 1.36 -1.32
C ILE A 200 9.39 1.38 -0.48
N TRP A 201 10.55 1.18 -1.10
CA TRP A 201 11.85 1.17 -0.41
C TRP A 201 12.14 2.49 0.32
N LEU A 202 11.75 3.62 -0.26
CA LEU A 202 11.89 4.93 0.38
C LEU A 202 10.91 5.10 1.55
N CYS A 203 9.64 4.74 1.37
CA CYS A 203 8.61 4.83 2.39
C CYS A 203 8.90 3.94 3.61
N GLU A 204 9.56 2.79 3.43
CA GLU A 204 10.03 1.94 4.54
C GLU A 204 11.03 2.64 5.47
N ARG A 205 11.73 3.66 4.99
CA ARG A 205 12.87 4.30 5.68
C ARG A 205 12.56 5.68 6.24
N ILE A 206 11.56 6.36 5.70
CA ILE A 206 11.27 7.78 5.93
C ILE A 206 9.95 7.96 6.66
#